data_AF-A0A939R652-F1
#
_entry.id   AF-A0A939R652-F1
#
_cell.length_a   1.000
_cell.length_b   1.000
_cell.length_c   1.000
_cell.angle_alpha   90.00
_cell.angle_beta   90.00
_cell.angle_gamma   90.00
#
_symmetry.space_group_name_H-M   'P 1'
#
loop_
_entity.id
_entity.type
_entity.pdbx_description
1 polymer ?
#
loop_
_entity_poly.entity_id
_entity_poly.type
_entity_poly.pdbx_seq_one_letter_code
_entity_poly.pdbx_strand_id
1 'polypeptide(L)'
;GDDIYSRVKNKDAVRWYHKEMDAEEIREYIGRCRFLVASRFHAMIGALQRKVPVLLIGWSHKYQEVLDMFGLGQYAIDFSKLELSSFIEEFKRFESAESEIRAKLDSENYGAVMDSSANNIRFISEVIDNVVAVPKKTKKLLDVQNPEKYMGTFVKCRMGYAADENIRANAASGGMITALLVNWLETGKIDGAWVSRTSFEDGKLTYKTFIATTKEEITDCSSSVYMEMPLMKHIDMLKAFNGKVAVVFTPCMMRAFNKLCENDPELKAKVAIRLGLYCSGNHSDRATTFSMIKSGVDPQNAKRLYYRRGHWRGESTVIYNDGSEKNFSYTKTICAYKNAYFFEKPGCMFCQDHFANEADISFGDIWLKSMKSNPIKHTGCVIRNENALAMYEAAVKDGAIVERHMSSTEAIKSQKRALVFKFNAAKAKLKYIKSEEAKNALDTTSRCKWNHRLAFWLAEKNRAYSEQHPDKLMKKPMWLIYYYMCFIRVLLSF
;
A
#
# COMPACT_ATOMS: atom_id res chain seq x y z
N GLY A 1 35.34 6.41 -5.13
CA GLY A 1 35.55 7.40 -4.06
C GLY A 1 36.67 6.93 -3.15
N ASP A 2 36.45 5.79 -2.50
CA ASP A 2 37.37 5.21 -1.52
C ASP A 2 38.78 4.95 -2.07
N ASP A 3 38.90 4.44 -3.30
CA ASP A 3 40.19 4.24 -3.96
C ASP A 3 40.97 5.53 -4.25
N ILE A 4 40.27 6.65 -4.42
CA ILE A 4 40.89 7.96 -4.60
C ILE A 4 41.32 8.48 -3.23
N TYR A 5 40.42 8.45 -2.25
CA TYR A 5 40.67 8.92 -0.89
C TYR A 5 41.83 8.17 -0.21
N SER A 6 41.96 6.86 -0.45
CA SER A 6 43.07 6.04 0.08
C SER A 6 44.45 6.46 -0.47
N ARG A 7 44.48 7.05 -1.68
CA ARG A 7 45.70 7.51 -2.35
C ARG A 7 46.03 8.99 -2.05
N VAL A 8 45.14 9.73 -1.41
CA VAL A 8 45.40 11.12 -0.99
C VAL A 8 46.45 11.13 0.12
N LYS A 9 47.52 11.90 -0.08
CA LYS A 9 48.62 12.03 0.90
C LYS A 9 48.22 12.75 2.19
N ASN A 10 47.42 13.82 2.08
CA ASN A 10 46.95 14.61 3.22
C ASN A 10 45.44 14.43 3.40
N LYS A 11 45.04 13.51 4.30
CA LYS A 11 43.63 13.21 4.55
C LYS A 11 42.89 14.33 5.28
N ASP A 12 43.59 15.14 6.07
CA ASP A 12 42.98 16.26 6.82
C ASP A 12 42.51 17.39 5.88
N ALA A 13 43.10 17.45 4.68
CA ALA A 13 42.70 18.39 3.62
C ALA A 13 41.54 17.89 2.75
N VAL A 14 41.04 16.66 2.94
CA VAL A 14 40.00 16.06 2.10
C VAL A 14 38.87 15.49 2.95
N ARG A 15 37.65 15.99 2.73
CA ARG A 15 36.43 15.41 3.31
C ARG A 15 35.76 14.49 2.31
N TRP A 16 35.66 13.21 2.65
CA TRP A 16 34.96 12.21 1.85
C TRP A 16 33.68 11.71 2.56
N TYR A 17 32.53 11.97 1.95
CA TYR A 17 31.21 11.62 2.50
C TYR A 17 30.70 10.32 1.88
N HIS A 18 30.43 9.31 2.71
CA HIS A 18 29.94 8.00 2.28
C HIS A 18 28.40 7.91 2.20
N LYS A 19 27.70 8.89 2.78
CA LYS A 19 26.24 8.97 2.75
C LYS A 19 25.78 9.57 1.42
N GLU A 20 24.80 8.95 0.78
CA GLU A 20 24.07 9.56 -0.34
C GLU A 20 23.24 10.74 0.18
N MET A 21 23.47 11.92 -0.40
CA MET A 21 22.80 13.15 -0.03
C MET A 21 21.67 13.46 -1.02
N ASP A 22 20.58 14.03 -0.54
CA ASP A 22 19.54 14.53 -1.43
C ASP A 22 19.98 15.81 -2.18
N ALA A 23 19.18 16.25 -3.15
CA ALA A 23 19.53 17.41 -3.98
C ALA A 23 19.62 18.73 -3.20
N GLU A 24 18.88 18.89 -2.11
CA GLU A 24 18.92 20.10 -1.28
C GLU A 24 20.17 20.11 -0.39
N GLU A 25 20.48 18.98 0.22
CA GLU A 25 21.72 18.77 0.99
C GLU A 25 22.96 19.08 0.13
N ILE A 26 23.04 18.51 -1.08
CA ILE A 26 24.17 18.75 -2.01
C ILE A 26 24.29 20.23 -2.38
N ARG A 27 23.16 20.90 -2.70
CA ARG A 27 23.16 22.33 -3.05
C ARG A 27 23.61 23.20 -1.89
N GLU A 28 23.21 22.87 -0.67
CA GLU A 28 23.64 23.61 0.53
C GLU A 28 25.14 23.43 0.79
N TYR A 29 25.68 22.23 0.59
CA TYR A 29 27.13 22.01 0.64
C TYR A 29 27.88 22.81 -0.42
N ILE A 30 27.43 22.75 -1.68
CA ILE A 30 28.04 23.51 -2.77
C ILE A 30 28.03 25.01 -2.44
N GLY A 31 26.93 25.55 -1.92
CA GLY A 31 26.80 26.97 -1.56
C GLY A 31 27.79 27.47 -0.51
N ARG A 32 28.46 26.58 0.22
CA ARG A 32 29.49 26.92 1.22
C ARG A 32 30.91 26.83 0.66
N CYS A 33 31.08 26.34 -0.56
CA CYS A 33 32.38 26.21 -1.20
C CYS A 33 32.81 27.53 -1.85
N ARG A 34 34.12 27.82 -1.83
CA ARG A 34 34.70 28.93 -2.61
C ARG A 34 34.54 28.69 -4.11
N PHE A 35 34.82 27.46 -4.55
CA PHE A 35 34.77 27.01 -5.93
C PHE A 35 34.17 25.60 -6.03
N LEU A 36 33.57 25.28 -7.17
CA LEU A 36 33.23 23.90 -7.53
C LEU A 36 34.01 23.46 -8.75
N VAL A 37 34.68 22.31 -8.68
CA VAL A 37 35.15 21.57 -9.86
C VAL A 37 34.20 20.40 -10.08
N ALA A 38 33.53 20.36 -11.22
CA ALA A 38 32.49 19.36 -11.49
C ALA A 38 32.69 18.65 -12.82
N SER A 39 32.25 17.39 -12.90
CA SER A 39 32.18 16.61 -14.14
C SER A 39 30.75 16.19 -14.51
N ARG A 40 29.75 16.69 -13.78
CA ARG A 40 28.35 16.29 -13.89
C ARG A 40 27.45 17.52 -14.02
N PHE A 41 26.48 17.42 -14.92
CA PHE A 41 25.57 18.52 -15.29
C PHE A 41 24.83 19.12 -14.08
N HIS A 42 24.20 18.28 -13.25
CA HIS A 42 23.41 18.76 -12.12
C HIS A 42 24.25 19.43 -11.03
N ALA A 43 25.52 19.04 -10.85
CA ALA A 43 26.42 19.69 -9.92
C ALA A 43 26.75 21.12 -10.37
N MET A 44 26.98 21.31 -11.67
CA MET A 44 27.16 22.63 -12.28
C MET A 44 25.93 23.52 -12.11
N ILE A 45 24.73 23.00 -12.38
CA ILE A 45 23.48 23.74 -12.16
C ILE A 45 23.34 24.15 -10.69
N GLY A 46 23.67 23.24 -9.76
CA GLY A 46 23.67 23.52 -8.33
C GLY A 46 24.63 24.66 -7.94
N ALA A 47 25.83 24.69 -8.51
CA ALA A 47 26.78 25.78 -8.28
C ALA A 47 26.30 27.12 -8.84
N LEU A 48 25.83 27.14 -10.09
CA LEU A 48 25.32 28.36 -10.73
C LEU A 48 24.15 28.93 -9.91
N GLN A 49 23.18 28.11 -9.53
CA GLN A 49 22.04 28.51 -8.69
C GLN A 49 22.45 29.04 -7.31
N ARG A 50 23.56 28.57 -6.74
CA ARG A 50 24.10 29.05 -5.46
C ARG A 50 25.13 30.18 -5.64
N LYS A 51 25.32 30.67 -6.87
CA LYS A 51 26.31 31.69 -7.24
C LYS A 51 27.74 31.31 -6.85
N VAL A 52 28.04 30.02 -6.97
CA VAL A 52 29.37 29.46 -6.73
C VAL A 52 30.10 29.34 -8.08
N PRO A 53 31.29 29.94 -8.24
CA PRO A 53 32.07 29.76 -9.45
C PRO A 53 32.33 28.27 -9.71
N VAL A 54 32.09 27.83 -10.95
CA VAL A 54 32.25 26.44 -11.36
C VAL A 54 33.23 26.31 -12.52
N LEU A 55 34.22 25.43 -12.35
CA LEU A 55 35.07 24.94 -13.43
C LEU A 55 34.56 23.55 -13.81
N LEU A 56 34.18 23.37 -15.06
CA LEU A 56 33.57 22.12 -15.51
C LEU A 56 34.52 21.33 -16.40
N ILE A 57 34.62 20.03 -16.14
CA ILE A 57 35.30 19.05 -17.00
C ILE A 57 34.24 18.16 -17.63
N GLY A 58 33.99 18.30 -18.93
CA GLY A 58 32.91 17.59 -19.62
C GLY A 58 33.29 17.14 -21.02
N TRP A 59 32.39 16.39 -21.67
CA TRP A 59 32.57 15.91 -23.05
C TRP A 59 31.49 16.43 -24.03
N SER A 60 30.51 17.20 -23.53
CA SER A 60 29.34 17.62 -24.30
C SER A 60 29.29 19.15 -24.42
N HIS A 61 28.98 19.66 -25.61
CA HIS A 61 28.77 21.09 -25.85
C HIS A 61 27.67 21.70 -24.97
N LYS A 62 26.68 20.90 -24.53
CA LYS A 62 25.57 21.36 -23.67
C LYS A 62 26.01 22.02 -22.37
N TYR A 63 27.16 21.62 -21.87
CA TYR A 63 27.74 22.21 -20.68
C TYR A 63 28.16 23.65 -20.91
N GLN A 64 28.86 23.88 -22.02
CA GLN A 64 29.33 25.19 -22.43
C GLN A 64 28.14 26.10 -22.75
N GLU A 65 27.14 25.59 -23.46
CA GLU A 65 25.91 26.34 -23.78
C GLU A 65 25.24 26.93 -22.54
N VAL A 66 25.12 26.16 -21.45
CA VAL A 66 24.55 26.66 -20.19
C VAL A 66 25.46 27.69 -19.53
N LEU A 67 26.76 27.43 -19.49
CA LEU A 67 27.73 28.37 -18.90
C LEU A 67 27.81 29.68 -19.68
N ASP A 68 27.64 29.65 -20.99
CA ASP A 68 27.57 30.83 -21.86
C ASP A 68 26.39 31.74 -21.51
N MET A 69 25.27 31.17 -21.02
CA MET A 69 24.15 31.98 -20.50
C MET A 69 24.56 32.87 -19.32
N PHE A 70 25.63 32.50 -18.61
CA PHE A 70 26.23 33.27 -17.51
C PHE A 70 27.54 33.97 -17.91
N GLY A 71 27.97 33.89 -19.18
CA GLY A 71 29.25 34.44 -19.64
C GLY A 71 30.48 33.70 -19.11
N LEU A 72 30.33 32.39 -18.83
CA LEU A 72 31.32 31.52 -18.21
C LEU A 72 31.72 30.31 -19.08
N GLY A 73 31.29 30.23 -20.35
CA GLY A 73 31.55 29.05 -21.18
C GLY A 73 33.02 28.75 -21.43
N GLN A 74 33.92 29.73 -21.30
CA GLN A 74 35.36 29.52 -21.33
C GLN A 74 35.89 28.63 -20.19
N TYR A 75 35.11 28.41 -19.14
CA TYR A 75 35.45 27.54 -18.02
C TYR A 75 34.86 26.12 -18.16
N ALA A 76 34.40 25.76 -19.36
CA ALA A 76 34.09 24.39 -19.75
C ALA A 76 35.31 23.77 -20.46
N ILE A 77 35.95 22.80 -19.79
CA ILE A 77 37.10 22.07 -20.33
C ILE A 77 36.61 20.76 -20.97
N ASP A 78 37.06 20.51 -22.20
CA ASP A 78 36.88 19.23 -22.89
C ASP A 78 37.81 18.17 -22.29
N PHE A 79 37.22 17.16 -21.65
CA PHE A 79 37.95 16.05 -21.04
C PHE A 79 38.85 15.31 -22.04
N SER A 80 38.48 15.22 -23.32
CA SER A 80 39.22 14.45 -24.32
C SER A 80 40.63 15.00 -24.61
N LYS A 81 40.89 16.25 -24.22
CA LYS A 81 42.15 16.96 -24.45
C LYS A 81 42.85 17.35 -23.14
N LEU A 82 42.38 16.83 -22.01
CA LEU A 82 42.84 17.26 -20.70
C LEU A 82 44.09 16.50 -20.25
N GLU A 83 45.15 17.24 -19.94
CA GLU A 83 46.34 16.76 -19.24
C GLU A 83 46.42 17.41 -17.85
N LEU A 84 47.17 16.81 -16.92
CA LEU A 84 47.28 17.35 -15.56
C LEU A 84 47.90 18.76 -15.54
N SER A 85 48.92 18.99 -16.36
CA SER A 85 49.58 20.30 -16.52
C SER A 85 48.60 21.37 -16.99
N SER A 86 47.85 21.08 -18.07
CA SER A 86 46.86 22.02 -18.62
C SER A 86 45.67 22.23 -17.68
N PHE A 87 45.25 21.20 -16.93
CA PHE A 87 44.22 21.35 -15.90
C PHE A 87 44.64 22.30 -14.79
N ILE A 88 45.88 22.18 -14.30
CA ILE A 88 46.41 23.06 -13.25
C ILE A 88 46.50 24.50 -13.74
N GLU A 89 46.91 24.71 -14.98
CA GLU A 89 46.97 26.04 -15.59
C GLU A 89 45.57 26.68 -15.71
N GLU A 90 44.59 25.93 -16.24
CA GLU A 90 43.20 26.41 -16.33
C GLU A 90 42.58 26.66 -14.95
N PHE A 91 42.85 25.82 -13.95
CA PHE A 91 42.38 26.05 -12.59
C PHE A 91 42.97 27.33 -11.99
N LYS A 92 44.27 27.60 -12.19
CA LYS A 92 44.91 28.84 -11.72
C LYS A 92 44.33 30.06 -12.41
N ARG A 93 44.09 29.98 -13.72
CA ARG A 93 43.42 31.05 -14.49
C ARG A 93 42.02 31.30 -13.96
N PHE A 94 41.24 30.24 -13.76
CA PHE A 94 39.90 30.30 -13.17
C PHE A 94 39.91 30.91 -11.76
N GLU A 95 40.82 30.49 -10.88
CA GLU A 95 40.98 31.04 -9.53
C GLU A 95 41.35 32.53 -9.58
N SER A 96 42.25 32.93 -10.47
CA SER A 96 42.64 34.34 -10.62
C SER A 96 41.51 35.25 -11.10
N ALA A 97 40.52 34.68 -11.81
CA ALA A 97 39.36 35.38 -12.33
C ALA A 97 38.15 35.36 -11.37
N GLU A 98 38.32 34.94 -10.12
CA GLU A 98 37.24 34.77 -9.14
C GLU A 98 36.32 35.99 -9.05
N SER A 99 36.90 37.19 -8.90
CA SER A 99 36.12 38.44 -8.77
C SER A 99 35.27 38.72 -10.01
N GLU A 100 35.81 38.47 -11.21
CA GLU A 100 35.08 38.63 -12.47
C GLU A 100 33.93 37.62 -12.57
N ILE A 101 34.20 36.36 -12.23
CA ILE A 101 33.19 35.29 -12.28
C ILE A 101 32.05 35.58 -11.32
N ARG A 102 32.36 36.01 -10.09
CA ARG A 102 31.33 36.39 -9.11
C ARG A 102 30.50 37.57 -9.57
N ALA A 103 31.13 38.60 -10.15
CA ALA A 103 30.41 39.73 -10.74
C ALA A 103 29.45 39.28 -11.86
N LYS A 104 29.85 38.33 -12.70
CA LYS A 104 28.96 37.72 -13.72
C LYS A 104 27.80 36.96 -13.10
N LEU A 105 28.02 36.22 -12.02
CA LEU A 105 26.97 35.50 -11.28
C LEU A 105 26.04 36.42 -10.47
N ASP A 106 26.44 37.67 -10.24
CA ASP A 106 25.62 38.73 -9.64
C ASP A 106 25.00 39.69 -10.67
N SER A 107 25.25 39.47 -11.97
CA SER A 107 24.74 40.33 -13.04
C SER A 107 23.28 40.09 -13.39
N GLU A 108 22.70 40.99 -14.19
CA GLU A 108 21.33 40.85 -14.73
C GLU A 108 21.13 39.55 -15.52
N ASN A 109 22.19 39.00 -16.13
CA ASN A 109 22.12 37.72 -16.85
C ASN A 109 21.72 36.56 -15.92
N TYR A 110 22.16 36.58 -14.65
CA TYR A 110 21.73 35.59 -13.67
C TYR A 110 20.21 35.66 -13.46
N GLY A 111 19.68 36.87 -13.26
CA GLY A 111 18.24 37.10 -13.09
C GLY A 111 17.44 36.60 -14.30
N ALA A 112 17.88 36.95 -15.51
CA ALA A 112 17.22 36.54 -16.75
C ALA A 112 17.19 35.02 -16.94
N VAL A 113 18.27 34.30 -16.59
CA VAL A 113 18.29 32.83 -16.66
C VAL A 113 17.36 32.21 -15.61
N MET A 114 17.32 32.76 -14.40
CA MET A 114 16.40 32.29 -13.35
C MET A 114 14.92 32.52 -13.74
N ASP A 115 14.59 33.67 -14.31
CA ASP A 115 13.25 34.00 -14.80
C ASP A 115 12.84 33.08 -15.97
N SER A 116 13.77 32.84 -16.91
CA SER A 116 13.56 31.89 -18.01
C SER A 116 13.31 30.47 -17.49
N SER A 117 14.07 30.03 -16.49
CA SER A 117 13.85 28.74 -15.84
C SER A 117 12.48 28.68 -15.15
N ALA A 118 12.04 29.77 -14.51
CA ALA A 118 10.73 29.85 -13.85
C ALA A 118 9.57 29.73 -14.86
N ASN A 119 9.73 30.20 -16.10
CA ASN A 119 8.72 30.03 -17.15
C ASN A 119 8.40 28.56 -17.43
N ASN A 120 9.33 27.63 -17.26
CA ASN A 120 9.04 26.20 -17.40
C ASN A 120 7.96 25.74 -16.41
N ILE A 121 8.03 26.20 -15.15
CA ILE A 121 7.01 25.90 -14.15
C ILE A 121 5.68 26.54 -14.52
N ARG A 122 5.70 27.78 -15.02
CA ARG A 122 4.50 28.47 -15.51
C ARG A 122 3.83 27.70 -16.65
N PHE A 123 4.58 27.30 -17.67
CA PHE A 123 4.06 26.54 -18.80
C PHE A 123 3.54 25.16 -18.39
N ILE A 124 4.23 24.47 -17.48
CA ILE A 124 3.75 23.21 -16.92
C ILE A 124 2.41 23.43 -16.20
N SER A 125 2.30 24.50 -15.40
CA SER A 125 1.05 24.86 -14.72
C SER A 125 -0.07 25.13 -15.72
N GLU A 126 0.18 25.97 -16.74
CA GLU A 126 -0.81 26.27 -17.79
C GLU A 126 -1.28 25.00 -18.52
N VAL A 127 -0.36 24.07 -18.82
CA VAL A 127 -0.70 22.78 -19.44
C VAL A 127 -1.55 21.94 -18.48
N ILE A 128 -1.17 21.86 -17.20
CA ILE A 128 -1.95 21.15 -16.19
C ILE A 128 -3.35 21.76 -16.12
N ASP A 129 -3.46 23.07 -15.93
CA ASP A 129 -4.71 23.83 -15.84
C ASP A 129 -5.60 23.55 -17.05
N ASN A 130 -5.06 23.59 -18.27
CA ASN A 130 -5.79 23.25 -19.48
C ASN A 130 -6.27 21.78 -19.50
N VAL A 131 -5.45 20.85 -19.02
CA VAL A 131 -5.80 19.43 -18.92
C VAL A 131 -6.90 19.19 -17.87
N VAL A 132 -6.91 19.93 -16.75
CA VAL A 132 -7.96 19.81 -15.73
C VAL A 132 -9.22 20.62 -16.07
N ALA A 133 -9.11 21.73 -16.81
CA ALA A 133 -10.21 22.63 -17.15
C ALA A 133 -11.28 21.97 -18.04
N VAL A 134 -10.89 20.99 -18.86
CA VAL A 134 -11.83 20.17 -19.64
C VAL A 134 -11.94 18.78 -19.01
N PRO A 135 -12.78 18.59 -17.98
CA PRO A 135 -13.01 17.26 -17.44
C PRO A 135 -13.61 16.40 -18.56
N LYS A 136 -12.83 15.45 -19.09
CA LYS A 136 -13.35 14.41 -19.99
C LYS A 136 -14.56 13.79 -19.28
N LYS A 137 -15.78 14.08 -19.79
CA LYS A 137 -17.06 13.49 -19.37
C LYS A 137 -17.12 11.99 -19.71
N THR A 138 -16.10 11.22 -19.35
CA THR A 138 -16.30 9.80 -19.12
C THR A 138 -17.03 9.70 -17.80
N LYS A 139 -18.31 9.33 -17.82
CA LYS A 139 -19.07 9.01 -16.60
C LYS A 139 -18.37 7.83 -15.92
N LYS A 140 -17.39 8.12 -15.05
CA LYS A 140 -16.58 7.11 -14.37
C LYS A 140 -17.49 6.30 -13.44
N LEU A 141 -17.25 4.99 -13.38
CA LEU A 141 -18.05 4.07 -12.57
C LEU A 141 -17.95 4.38 -11.06
N LEU A 142 -16.77 4.83 -10.62
CA LEU A 142 -16.47 5.29 -9.27
C LEU A 142 -15.94 6.73 -9.34
N ASP A 143 -16.30 7.53 -8.35
CA ASP A 143 -15.88 8.92 -8.23
C ASP A 143 -14.51 9.02 -7.54
N VAL A 144 -13.44 8.88 -8.32
CA VAL A 144 -12.07 8.94 -7.78
C VAL A 144 -11.64 10.34 -7.34
N GLN A 145 -12.41 11.39 -7.66
CA GLN A 145 -12.13 12.75 -7.20
C GLN A 145 -12.67 13.01 -5.79
N ASN A 146 -13.62 12.19 -5.34
CA ASN A 146 -14.10 12.18 -3.96
C ASN A 146 -13.76 10.83 -3.30
N PRO A 147 -12.48 10.59 -2.93
CA PRO A 147 -12.07 9.31 -2.40
C PRO A 147 -12.66 8.99 -1.01
N GLU A 148 -12.92 10.02 -0.20
CA GLU A 148 -13.44 9.88 1.16
C GLU A 148 -14.82 9.23 1.20
N LYS A 149 -15.63 9.42 0.15
CA LYS A 149 -16.89 8.69 -0.02
C LYS A 149 -16.74 7.17 0.14
N TYR A 150 -15.63 6.62 -0.36
CA TYR A 150 -15.38 5.17 -0.35
C TYR A 150 -14.49 4.74 0.81
N MET A 151 -13.52 5.58 1.16
CA MET A 151 -12.41 5.22 2.05
C MET A 151 -12.55 5.82 3.44
N GLY A 152 -13.52 6.70 3.70
CA GLY A 152 -13.57 7.57 4.88
C GLY A 152 -12.46 8.62 4.85
N THR A 153 -12.35 9.46 5.88
CA THR A 153 -11.24 10.41 6.04
C THR A 153 -9.92 9.67 6.24
N PHE A 154 -8.85 10.18 5.65
CA PHE A 154 -7.51 9.62 5.76
C PHE A 154 -6.44 10.70 5.62
N VAL A 155 -5.26 10.43 6.19
CA VAL A 155 -4.07 11.28 6.05
C VAL A 155 -3.28 10.87 4.81
N LYS A 156 -3.05 9.56 4.63
CA LYS A 156 -2.12 9.07 3.61
C LYS A 156 -2.49 7.68 3.10
N CYS A 157 -2.17 7.42 1.84
CA CYS A 157 -2.19 6.08 1.24
C CYS A 157 -0.76 5.63 0.94
N ARG A 158 -0.44 4.39 1.27
CA ARG A 158 0.86 3.74 0.99
C ARG A 158 0.65 2.34 0.44
N MET A 159 1.68 1.80 -0.19
CA MET A 159 1.75 0.38 -0.50
C MET A 159 3.13 -0.15 -0.14
N GLY A 160 3.24 -1.43 0.17
CA GLY A 160 4.53 -2.01 0.50
C GLY A 160 4.43 -3.48 0.84
N TYR A 161 5.51 -4.00 1.42
CA TYR A 161 5.60 -5.38 1.88
C TYR A 161 6.57 -5.47 3.07
N ALA A 162 6.41 -6.52 3.87
CA ALA A 162 7.34 -6.89 4.93
C ALA A 162 8.72 -7.11 4.34
N ALA A 163 9.78 -6.53 4.91
CA ALA A 163 11.15 -6.74 4.44
C ALA A 163 11.65 -8.18 4.68
N ASP A 164 11.12 -8.87 5.69
CA ASP A 164 11.39 -10.28 6.00
C ASP A 164 10.66 -11.22 5.03
N GLU A 165 11.42 -12.05 4.31
CA GLU A 165 10.91 -13.05 3.36
C GLU A 165 10.07 -14.14 4.00
N ASN A 166 10.38 -14.54 5.23
CA ASN A 166 9.63 -15.58 5.93
C ASN A 166 8.22 -15.11 6.27
N ILE A 167 8.08 -13.81 6.60
CA ILE A 167 6.77 -13.18 6.77
C ILE A 167 6.02 -13.16 5.43
N ARG A 168 6.69 -12.82 4.33
CA ARG A 168 6.08 -12.77 2.99
C ARG A 168 5.59 -14.14 2.52
N ALA A 169 6.35 -15.21 2.77
CA ALA A 169 6.04 -16.56 2.30
C ALA A 169 4.67 -17.06 2.78
N ASN A 170 4.30 -16.72 4.02
CA ASN A 170 3.03 -17.14 4.64
C ASN A 170 1.91 -16.09 4.54
N ALA A 171 2.20 -14.90 3.98
CA ALA A 171 1.26 -13.82 3.92
C ALA A 171 0.24 -14.01 2.79
N ALA A 172 -1.02 -13.66 3.08
CA ALA A 172 -2.04 -13.57 2.04
C ALA A 172 -1.83 -12.39 1.08
N SER A 173 -0.96 -11.43 1.42
CA SER A 173 -0.59 -10.26 0.61
C SER A 173 0.90 -9.94 0.80
N GLY A 174 1.30 -8.68 1.00
CA GLY A 174 2.69 -8.30 1.25
C GLY A 174 3.18 -8.48 2.69
N GLY A 175 2.38 -9.06 3.61
CA GLY A 175 2.82 -9.33 4.98
C GLY A 175 2.92 -8.13 5.92
N MET A 176 2.49 -6.94 5.49
CA MET A 176 2.68 -5.68 6.25
C MET A 176 2.12 -5.71 7.67
N ILE A 177 0.91 -6.26 7.90
CA ILE A 177 0.33 -6.32 9.26
C ILE A 177 1.25 -7.13 10.19
N THR A 178 1.66 -8.32 9.76
CA THR A 178 2.53 -9.19 10.55
C THR A 178 3.86 -8.50 10.84
N ALA A 179 4.49 -7.86 9.84
CA ALA A 179 5.75 -7.14 10.05
C ALA A 179 5.61 -5.94 10.98
N LEU A 180 4.52 -5.16 10.87
CA LEU A 180 4.25 -4.05 11.78
C LEU A 180 4.04 -4.52 13.21
N LEU A 181 3.24 -5.58 13.42
CA LEU A 181 3.00 -6.14 14.75
C LEU A 181 4.28 -6.68 15.38
N VAL A 182 5.14 -7.38 14.61
CA VAL A 182 6.44 -7.86 15.09
C VAL A 182 7.35 -6.69 15.47
N ASN A 183 7.52 -5.70 14.59
CA ASN A 183 8.37 -4.53 14.88
C ASN A 183 7.86 -3.74 16.09
N TRP A 184 6.55 -3.51 16.20
CA TRP A 184 5.98 -2.76 17.33
C TRP A 184 6.06 -3.53 18.65
N LEU A 185 6.04 -4.86 18.61
CA LEU A 185 6.30 -5.70 19.78
C LEU A 185 7.78 -5.61 20.19
N GLU A 186 8.70 -5.78 19.25
CA GLU A 186 10.15 -5.73 19.48
C GLU A 186 10.63 -4.35 19.95
N THR A 187 9.96 -3.27 19.52
CA THR A 187 10.26 -1.88 19.90
C THR A 187 9.48 -1.39 21.12
N GLY A 188 8.67 -2.26 21.76
CA GLY A 188 7.89 -1.92 22.95
C GLY A 188 6.77 -0.90 22.72
N LYS A 189 6.32 -0.71 21.47
CA LYS A 189 5.14 0.13 21.14
C LYS A 189 3.82 -0.59 21.45
N ILE A 190 3.84 -1.91 21.49
CA ILE A 190 2.76 -2.77 21.97
C ILE A 190 3.35 -3.86 22.87
N ASP A 191 2.56 -4.31 23.84
CA ASP A 191 2.89 -5.45 24.70
C ASP A 191 2.27 -6.75 24.15
N GLY A 192 1.28 -6.64 23.26
CA GLY A 192 0.69 -7.80 22.59
C GLY A 192 -0.17 -7.43 21.38
N ALA A 193 -0.55 -8.45 20.62
CA ALA A 193 -1.42 -8.31 19.45
C ALA A 193 -2.59 -9.29 19.52
N TRP A 194 -3.82 -8.81 19.45
CA TRP A 194 -4.98 -9.67 19.37
C TRP A 194 -5.12 -10.22 17.94
N VAL A 195 -4.74 -11.48 17.79
CA VAL A 195 -4.63 -12.17 16.50
C VAL A 195 -5.52 -13.42 16.44
N SER A 196 -5.68 -13.97 15.24
CA SER A 196 -6.51 -15.14 14.99
C SER A 196 -5.91 -16.01 13.91
N ARG A 197 -6.13 -17.32 14.03
CA ARG A 197 -5.77 -18.33 13.03
C ARG A 197 -6.88 -19.34 12.87
N THR A 198 -6.95 -20.00 11.72
CA THR A 198 -7.78 -21.20 11.57
C THR A 198 -7.23 -22.33 12.44
N SER A 199 -8.12 -23.22 12.84
CA SER A 199 -7.82 -24.46 13.54
C SER A 199 -8.81 -25.51 13.04
N PHE A 200 -8.56 -26.76 13.37
CA PHE A 200 -9.54 -27.83 13.20
C PHE A 200 -9.76 -28.54 14.53
N GLU A 201 -11.02 -28.84 14.82
CA GLU A 201 -11.45 -29.58 16.00
C GLU A 201 -12.43 -30.66 15.52
N ASP A 202 -12.12 -31.94 15.77
CA ASP A 202 -12.90 -33.10 15.31
C ASP A 202 -13.25 -33.04 13.81
N GLY A 203 -12.26 -32.69 12.97
CA GLY A 203 -12.43 -32.57 11.52
C GLY A 203 -13.26 -31.37 11.06
N LYS A 204 -13.65 -30.46 11.96
CA LYS A 204 -14.40 -29.24 11.65
C LYS A 204 -13.49 -28.03 11.62
N LEU A 205 -13.59 -27.23 10.56
CA LEU A 205 -12.88 -25.97 10.44
C LEU A 205 -13.41 -24.97 11.47
N THR A 206 -12.51 -24.47 12.32
CA THR A 206 -12.77 -23.47 13.35
C THR A 206 -11.64 -22.43 13.37
N TYR A 207 -11.58 -21.60 14.40
CA TYR A 207 -10.52 -20.62 14.62
C TYR A 207 -10.04 -20.62 16.07
N LYS A 208 -8.79 -20.23 16.28
CA LYS A 208 -8.22 -19.91 17.59
C LYS A 208 -7.84 -18.43 17.59
N THR A 209 -8.13 -17.74 18.68
CA THR A 209 -7.79 -16.33 18.88
C THR A 209 -7.26 -16.12 20.28
N PHE A 210 -6.27 -15.23 20.42
CA PHE A 210 -5.55 -14.97 21.65
C PHE A 210 -4.75 -13.66 21.48
N ILE A 211 -4.13 -13.19 22.57
CA ILE A 211 -3.19 -12.06 22.53
C ILE A 211 -1.79 -12.63 22.41
N ALA A 212 -1.20 -12.49 21.22
CA ALA A 212 0.16 -12.90 20.95
C ALA A 212 1.15 -11.92 21.59
N THR A 213 2.17 -12.47 22.23
CA THR A 213 3.24 -11.73 22.94
C THR A 213 4.63 -12.07 22.42
N THR A 214 4.71 -12.90 21.38
CA THR A 214 5.95 -13.31 20.71
C THR A 214 5.86 -13.17 19.20
N LYS A 215 7.01 -13.06 18.54
CA LYS A 215 7.11 -13.01 17.06
C LYS A 215 6.55 -14.28 16.43
N GLU A 216 6.83 -15.43 17.02
CA GLU A 216 6.41 -16.75 16.54
C GLU A 216 4.88 -16.86 16.54
N GLU A 217 4.24 -16.42 17.63
CA GLU A 217 2.77 -16.40 17.73
C GLU A 217 2.13 -15.46 16.69
N ILE A 218 2.70 -14.27 16.49
CA ILE A 218 2.21 -13.30 15.49
C ILE A 218 2.34 -13.86 14.07
N THR A 219 3.49 -14.46 13.76
CA THR A 219 3.78 -15.00 12.42
C THR A 219 2.97 -16.26 12.09
N ASP A 220 2.67 -17.10 13.08
CA ASP A 220 1.82 -18.28 12.92
C ASP A 220 0.33 -17.92 12.64
N CYS A 221 -0.10 -16.73 13.09
CA CYS A 221 -1.41 -16.18 12.76
C CYS A 221 -1.54 -15.60 11.35
N SER A 222 -0.49 -15.68 10.53
CA SER A 222 -0.52 -15.18 9.14
C SER A 222 -1.52 -15.90 8.23
N SER A 223 -1.70 -15.28 7.05
CA SER A 223 -2.78 -15.42 6.07
C SER A 223 -4.14 -14.83 6.50
N SER A 224 -4.96 -14.48 5.51
CA SER A 224 -6.36 -14.13 5.70
C SER A 224 -7.17 -15.33 6.18
N VAL A 225 -8.28 -15.07 6.88
CA VAL A 225 -9.29 -16.07 7.26
C VAL A 225 -10.63 -15.64 6.66
N TYR A 226 -11.23 -16.48 5.81
CA TYR A 226 -12.45 -16.16 5.07
C TYR A 226 -13.67 -16.94 5.58
N MET A 227 -13.90 -16.83 6.88
CA MET A 227 -15.04 -17.40 7.58
C MET A 227 -15.48 -16.49 8.73
N GLU A 228 -16.65 -16.75 9.28
CA GLU A 228 -17.14 -16.06 10.46
C GLU A 228 -16.27 -16.36 11.69
N MET A 229 -15.83 -15.29 12.36
CA MET A 229 -15.12 -15.35 13.63
C MET A 229 -15.75 -14.32 14.57
N PRO A 230 -16.65 -14.69 15.49
CA PRO A 230 -17.27 -13.76 16.43
C PRO A 230 -16.28 -13.29 17.51
N LEU A 231 -15.25 -12.55 17.12
CA LEU A 231 -14.13 -12.14 17.99
C LEU A 231 -14.58 -11.33 19.20
N MET A 232 -15.65 -10.55 19.09
CA MET A 232 -16.19 -9.77 20.22
C MET A 232 -16.64 -10.64 21.40
N LYS A 233 -16.94 -11.94 21.20
CA LYS A 233 -17.21 -12.88 22.30
C LYS A 233 -16.02 -13.15 23.20
N HIS A 234 -14.82 -12.79 22.75
CA HIS A 234 -13.57 -13.04 23.45
C HIS A 234 -12.95 -11.75 24.02
N ILE A 235 -13.75 -10.68 24.14
CA ILE A 235 -13.29 -9.38 24.63
C ILE A 235 -12.66 -9.45 26.02
N ASP A 236 -13.10 -10.40 26.85
CA ASP A 236 -12.59 -10.59 28.20
C ASP A 236 -11.10 -10.94 28.24
N MET A 237 -10.56 -11.57 27.19
CA MET A 237 -9.11 -11.78 27.06
C MET A 237 -8.35 -10.45 27.03
N LEU A 238 -8.88 -9.47 26.28
CA LEU A 238 -8.29 -8.13 26.20
C LEU A 238 -8.47 -7.35 27.51
N LYS A 239 -9.61 -7.53 28.19
CA LYS A 239 -9.84 -6.94 29.51
C LYS A 239 -8.90 -7.51 30.58
N ALA A 240 -8.60 -8.80 30.53
CA ALA A 240 -7.70 -9.46 31.49
C ALA A 240 -6.21 -9.19 31.21
N PHE A 241 -5.85 -8.80 29.99
CA PHE A 241 -4.45 -8.56 29.61
C PHE A 241 -3.88 -7.27 30.21
N ASN A 242 -2.68 -7.36 30.79
CA ASN A 242 -1.95 -6.23 31.33
C ASN A 242 -0.96 -5.71 30.30
N GLY A 243 -1.34 -4.66 29.58
CA GLY A 243 -0.49 -4.02 28.58
C GLY A 243 -1.28 -3.35 27.47
N LYS A 244 -0.55 -2.72 26.56
CA LYS A 244 -1.02 -2.07 25.35
C LYS A 244 -1.13 -3.09 24.21
N VAL A 245 -2.29 -3.18 23.59
CA VAL A 245 -2.59 -4.20 22.57
C VAL A 245 -2.89 -3.57 21.22
N ALA A 246 -2.29 -4.12 20.16
CA ALA A 246 -2.76 -3.91 18.80
C ALA A 246 -3.92 -4.86 18.48
N VAL A 247 -4.98 -4.35 17.86
CA VAL A 247 -6.13 -5.18 17.45
C VAL A 247 -6.27 -5.24 15.93
N VAL A 248 -6.63 -6.41 15.38
CA VAL A 248 -6.78 -6.62 13.92
C VAL A 248 -8.19 -7.05 13.58
N PHE A 249 -8.97 -6.18 12.93
CA PHE A 249 -10.39 -6.41 12.70
C PHE A 249 -10.87 -6.10 11.28
N THR A 250 -11.91 -6.82 10.86
CA THR A 250 -12.70 -6.44 9.68
C THR A 250 -13.58 -5.22 9.99
N PRO A 251 -14.14 -4.51 8.99
CA PRO A 251 -14.82 -3.25 9.22
C PRO A 251 -15.95 -3.32 10.26
N CYS A 252 -16.83 -4.31 10.17
CA CYS A 252 -17.93 -4.46 11.12
C CYS A 252 -17.46 -4.83 12.54
N MET A 253 -16.39 -5.62 12.66
CA MET A 253 -15.77 -5.92 13.95
C MET A 253 -15.14 -4.67 14.56
N MET A 254 -14.50 -3.82 13.74
CA MET A 254 -13.92 -2.56 14.21
C MET A 254 -15.00 -1.62 14.76
N ARG A 255 -16.12 -1.47 14.06
CA ARG A 255 -17.25 -0.65 14.56
C ARG A 255 -17.81 -1.16 15.88
N ALA A 256 -18.02 -2.48 15.97
CA ALA A 256 -18.49 -3.10 17.21
C ALA A 256 -17.49 -2.87 18.36
N PHE A 257 -16.20 -3.06 18.09
CA PHE A 257 -15.13 -2.86 19.05
C PHE A 257 -15.01 -1.41 19.52
N ASN A 258 -15.11 -0.45 18.62
CA ASN A 258 -15.09 0.97 18.97
C ASN A 258 -16.30 1.34 19.83
N LYS A 259 -17.48 0.81 19.53
CA LYS A 259 -18.67 1.00 20.39
C LYS A 259 -18.46 0.44 21.79
N LEU A 260 -17.77 -0.68 21.94
CA LEU A 260 -17.39 -1.21 23.26
C LEU A 260 -16.41 -0.27 23.97
N CYS A 261 -15.39 0.24 23.26
CA CYS A 261 -14.41 1.19 23.82
C CYS A 261 -15.03 2.55 24.22
N GLU A 262 -16.08 3.00 23.54
CA GLU A 262 -16.81 4.22 23.93
C GLU A 262 -17.45 4.10 25.33
N ASN A 263 -17.89 2.89 25.67
CA ASN A 263 -18.57 2.60 26.94
C ASN A 263 -17.62 2.04 28.02
N ASP A 264 -16.35 1.81 27.68
CA ASP A 264 -15.35 1.17 28.55
C ASP A 264 -13.99 1.90 28.38
N PRO A 265 -13.76 2.98 29.16
CA PRO A 265 -12.53 3.77 29.06
C PRO A 265 -11.26 2.98 29.40
N GLU A 266 -11.35 1.98 30.29
CA GLU A 266 -10.23 1.11 30.64
C GLU A 266 -9.85 0.23 29.45
N LEU A 267 -10.83 -0.39 28.80
CA LEU A 267 -10.63 -1.12 27.55
C LEU A 267 -10.01 -0.22 26.48
N LYS A 268 -10.54 1.00 26.29
CA LYS A 268 -10.01 1.97 25.33
C LYS A 268 -8.54 2.31 25.61
N ALA A 269 -8.19 2.50 26.88
CA ALA A 269 -6.82 2.81 27.29
C ALA A 269 -5.84 1.66 27.01
N LYS A 270 -6.30 0.41 26.91
CA LYS A 270 -5.45 -0.73 26.53
C LYS A 270 -5.15 -0.79 25.03
N VAL A 271 -5.91 -0.12 24.18
CA VAL A 271 -5.73 -0.21 22.72
C VAL A 271 -4.64 0.73 22.25
N ALA A 272 -3.51 0.18 21.82
CA ALA A 272 -2.40 0.95 21.26
C ALA A 272 -2.70 1.43 19.84
N ILE A 273 -3.21 0.52 19.00
CA ILE A 273 -3.48 0.77 17.59
C ILE A 273 -4.52 -0.21 17.03
N ARG A 274 -5.38 0.28 16.15
CA ARG A 274 -6.45 -0.45 15.48
C ARG A 274 -6.09 -0.71 14.02
N LEU A 275 -5.87 -1.97 13.65
CA LEU A 275 -5.56 -2.38 12.28
C LEU A 275 -6.81 -2.93 11.60
N GLY A 276 -7.27 -2.24 10.56
CA GLY A 276 -8.43 -2.61 9.76
C GLY A 276 -8.08 -3.48 8.56
N LEU A 277 -8.92 -4.44 8.21
CA LEU A 277 -8.79 -5.25 7.00
C LEU A 277 -9.78 -4.78 5.93
N TYR A 278 -9.34 -4.65 4.67
CA TYR A 278 -10.24 -4.47 3.55
C TYR A 278 -11.15 -5.69 3.45
N CYS A 279 -12.46 -5.47 3.41
CA CYS A 279 -13.43 -6.56 3.44
C CYS A 279 -14.47 -6.42 2.34
N SER A 280 -14.56 -7.43 1.49
CA SER A 280 -15.57 -7.51 0.43
C SER A 280 -16.80 -8.34 0.83
N GLY A 281 -16.75 -9.02 1.98
CA GLY A 281 -17.78 -9.97 2.40
C GLY A 281 -17.21 -11.10 3.25
N ASN A 282 -18.04 -11.65 4.13
CA ASN A 282 -17.73 -12.80 4.97
C ASN A 282 -18.69 -13.94 4.66
N HIS A 283 -18.22 -15.17 4.83
CA HIS A 283 -18.89 -16.38 4.39
C HIS A 283 -19.03 -17.36 5.55
N SER A 284 -19.98 -18.29 5.44
CA SER A 284 -19.89 -19.52 6.25
C SER A 284 -18.63 -20.30 5.86
N ASP A 285 -18.08 -21.00 6.86
CA ASP A 285 -17.07 -22.04 6.72
C ASP A 285 -17.36 -23.03 5.57
N ARG A 286 -18.63 -23.27 5.22
CA ARG A 286 -19.05 -24.10 4.08
C ARG A 286 -18.43 -23.70 2.75
N ALA A 287 -18.21 -22.40 2.48
CA ALA A 287 -17.51 -21.96 1.26
C ALA A 287 -16.10 -22.54 1.17
N THR A 288 -15.48 -22.78 2.33
CA THR A 288 -14.14 -23.33 2.47
C THR A 288 -14.17 -24.85 2.46
N THR A 289 -15.01 -25.48 3.28
CA THR A 289 -15.06 -26.94 3.39
C THR A 289 -15.56 -27.60 2.10
N PHE A 290 -16.51 -26.99 1.38
CA PHE A 290 -16.90 -27.46 0.04
C PHE A 290 -15.74 -27.41 -0.95
N SER A 291 -14.93 -26.36 -0.87
CA SER A 291 -13.75 -26.19 -1.72
C SER A 291 -12.69 -27.25 -1.43
N MET A 292 -12.49 -27.60 -0.15
CA MET A 292 -11.59 -28.68 0.26
C MET A 292 -12.06 -30.03 -0.28
N ILE A 293 -13.31 -30.42 -0.01
CA ILE A 293 -13.86 -31.71 -0.43
C ILE A 293 -13.82 -31.85 -1.96
N LYS A 294 -14.20 -30.80 -2.72
CA LYS A 294 -14.13 -30.82 -4.19
C LYS A 294 -12.73 -30.88 -4.76
N SER A 295 -11.73 -30.57 -3.95
CA SER A 295 -10.31 -30.66 -4.31
C SER A 295 -9.67 -31.96 -3.82
N GLY A 296 -10.44 -32.90 -3.27
CA GLY A 296 -9.90 -34.14 -2.68
C GLY A 296 -9.10 -33.90 -1.39
N VAL A 297 -9.33 -32.76 -0.73
CA VAL A 297 -8.68 -32.41 0.54
C VAL A 297 -9.64 -32.72 1.68
N ASP A 298 -9.32 -33.76 2.44
CA ASP A 298 -10.10 -34.19 3.60
C ASP A 298 -9.76 -33.31 4.81
N PRO A 299 -10.74 -32.71 5.50
CA PRO A 299 -10.50 -31.98 6.75
C PRO A 299 -10.16 -32.89 7.94
N GLN A 300 -10.33 -34.21 7.85
CA GLN A 300 -9.95 -35.12 8.93
C GLN A 300 -8.46 -35.04 9.23
N ASN A 301 -8.11 -34.99 10.52
CA ASN A 301 -6.74 -34.81 11.03
C ASN A 301 -6.02 -33.53 10.53
N ALA A 302 -6.74 -32.61 9.90
CA ALA A 302 -6.19 -31.29 9.59
C ALA A 302 -5.89 -30.56 10.89
N LYS A 303 -4.87 -29.68 10.85
CA LYS A 303 -4.43 -28.85 11.98
C LYS A 303 -4.67 -27.38 11.70
N ARG A 304 -4.32 -26.93 10.49
CA ARG A 304 -4.31 -25.52 10.10
C ARG A 304 -4.60 -25.37 8.61
N LEU A 305 -5.32 -24.32 8.25
CA LEU A 305 -5.53 -23.90 6.87
C LEU A 305 -4.98 -22.49 6.65
N TYR A 306 -4.03 -22.35 5.73
CA TYR A 306 -3.68 -21.08 5.12
C TYR A 306 -4.57 -20.87 3.91
N TYR A 307 -5.42 -19.86 3.95
CA TYR A 307 -6.30 -19.57 2.81
C TYR A 307 -5.54 -19.12 1.56
N ARG A 308 -4.41 -18.41 1.74
CA ARG A 308 -3.62 -17.87 0.65
C ARG A 308 -2.14 -17.83 1.02
N ARG A 309 -1.34 -18.57 0.25
CA ARG A 309 0.13 -18.49 0.20
C ARG A 309 0.60 -18.27 -1.23
N GLY A 310 1.76 -17.64 -1.39
CA GLY A 310 2.39 -17.40 -2.69
C GLY A 310 1.87 -16.17 -3.45
N HIS A 311 2.27 -16.08 -4.72
CA HIS A 311 2.12 -14.85 -5.52
C HIS A 311 0.68 -14.55 -5.95
N TRP A 312 0.34 -13.26 -6.03
CA TRP A 312 -0.96 -12.74 -6.49
C TRP A 312 -2.16 -13.29 -5.72
N ARG A 313 -2.87 -14.30 -6.26
CA ARG A 313 -4.00 -14.94 -5.57
C ARG A 313 -3.57 -16.11 -4.70
N GLY A 314 -2.43 -16.72 -5.02
CA GLY A 314 -1.88 -17.83 -4.28
C GLY A 314 -2.72 -19.11 -4.35
N GLU A 315 -2.31 -20.04 -3.52
CA GLU A 315 -2.99 -21.31 -3.27
C GLU A 315 -3.39 -21.41 -1.80
N SER A 316 -4.35 -22.29 -1.52
CA SER A 316 -4.70 -22.66 -0.15
C SER A 316 -3.85 -23.86 0.27
N THR A 317 -3.35 -23.87 1.51
CA THR A 317 -2.55 -24.97 2.06
C THR A 317 -3.17 -25.47 3.35
N VAL A 318 -3.44 -26.78 3.44
CA VAL A 318 -3.84 -27.45 4.68
C VAL A 318 -2.64 -28.18 5.25
N ILE A 319 -2.33 -27.93 6.52
CA ILE A 319 -1.33 -28.65 7.30
C ILE A 319 -2.05 -29.66 8.18
N TYR A 320 -1.57 -30.90 8.21
CA TYR A 320 -2.11 -31.99 9.00
C TYR A 320 -1.31 -32.22 10.29
N ASN A 321 -1.88 -33.00 11.22
CA ASN A 321 -1.25 -33.31 12.50
C ASN A 321 0.05 -34.12 12.36
N ASP A 322 0.19 -34.91 11.30
CA ASP A 322 1.40 -35.66 10.96
C ASP A 322 2.49 -34.79 10.28
N GLY A 323 2.23 -33.49 10.11
CA GLY A 323 3.13 -32.55 9.46
C GLY A 323 3.03 -32.52 7.93
N SER A 324 2.20 -33.37 7.32
CA SER A 324 1.98 -33.33 5.87
C SER A 324 1.20 -32.08 5.45
N GLU A 325 1.40 -31.66 4.19
CA GLU A 325 0.69 -30.53 3.60
C GLU A 325 -0.09 -30.96 2.34
N LYS A 326 -1.29 -30.42 2.14
CA LYS A 326 -2.03 -30.51 0.87
C LYS A 326 -2.42 -29.13 0.37
N ASN A 327 -2.15 -28.89 -0.92
CA ASN A 327 -2.47 -27.65 -1.60
C ASN A 327 -3.70 -27.80 -2.49
N PHE A 328 -4.48 -26.73 -2.61
CA PHE A 328 -5.57 -26.63 -3.57
C PHE A 328 -5.77 -25.21 -4.08
N SER A 329 -6.35 -25.07 -5.27
CA SER A 329 -6.46 -23.77 -5.94
C SER A 329 -7.45 -22.84 -5.23
N TYR A 330 -6.96 -21.82 -4.52
CA TYR A 330 -7.82 -20.77 -3.95
C TYR A 330 -8.67 -20.08 -5.03
N THR A 331 -8.05 -19.76 -6.18
CA THR A 331 -8.70 -18.99 -7.26
C THR A 331 -9.86 -19.75 -7.90
N LYS A 332 -9.70 -21.05 -8.16
CA LYS A 332 -10.73 -21.88 -8.82
C LYS A 332 -11.79 -22.39 -7.84
N THR A 333 -11.54 -22.30 -6.52
CA THR A 333 -12.42 -22.88 -5.49
C THR A 333 -13.03 -21.81 -4.58
N ILE A 334 -12.42 -21.52 -3.43
CA ILE A 334 -12.93 -20.59 -2.41
C ILE A 334 -13.26 -19.23 -3.04
N CYS A 335 -12.34 -18.70 -3.86
CA CYS A 335 -12.56 -17.44 -4.56
C CYS A 335 -13.78 -17.47 -5.50
N ALA A 336 -14.06 -18.62 -6.14
CA ALA A 336 -15.20 -18.76 -7.04
C ALA A 336 -16.53 -18.73 -6.27
N TYR A 337 -16.63 -19.47 -5.16
CA TYR A 337 -17.81 -19.42 -4.29
C TYR A 337 -18.03 -18.01 -3.72
N LYS A 338 -16.97 -17.41 -3.16
CA LYS A 338 -17.04 -16.09 -2.54
C LYS A 338 -17.45 -14.99 -3.50
N ASN A 339 -16.82 -14.92 -4.68
CA ASN A 339 -17.13 -13.86 -5.66
C ASN A 339 -18.42 -14.13 -6.44
N ALA A 340 -19.03 -15.31 -6.30
CA ALA A 340 -20.41 -15.58 -6.69
C ALA A 340 -21.42 -15.37 -5.56
N TYR A 341 -20.98 -14.94 -4.37
CA TYR A 341 -21.82 -14.66 -3.20
C TYR A 341 -22.56 -15.89 -2.63
N PHE A 342 -22.09 -17.10 -2.93
CA PHE A 342 -22.56 -18.30 -2.24
C PHE A 342 -22.02 -18.31 -0.80
N PHE A 343 -22.87 -18.72 0.15
CA PHE A 343 -22.60 -18.76 1.58
C PHE A 343 -22.26 -17.39 2.21
N GLU A 344 -22.55 -16.29 1.52
CA GLU A 344 -22.32 -14.93 2.02
C GLU A 344 -23.22 -14.63 3.22
N LYS A 345 -22.70 -13.90 4.21
CA LYS A 345 -23.49 -13.50 5.39
C LYS A 345 -24.49 -12.40 5.01
N PRO A 346 -25.74 -12.44 5.50
CA PRO A 346 -26.77 -11.45 5.15
C PRO A 346 -26.32 -9.99 5.36
N GLY A 347 -25.68 -9.67 6.48
CA GLY A 347 -25.20 -8.31 6.75
C GLY A 347 -24.16 -7.80 5.74
N CYS A 348 -23.38 -8.69 5.13
CA CYS A 348 -22.38 -8.32 4.13
C CYS A 348 -23.00 -7.85 2.82
N MET A 349 -24.23 -8.29 2.50
CA MET A 349 -24.97 -7.85 1.32
C MET A 349 -25.25 -6.35 1.36
N PHE A 350 -25.40 -5.76 2.55
CA PHE A 350 -25.78 -4.37 2.76
C PHE A 350 -24.63 -3.46 3.21
N CYS A 351 -23.56 -4.02 3.77
CA CYS A 351 -22.41 -3.27 4.28
C CYS A 351 -21.71 -2.41 3.21
N GLN A 352 -21.61 -1.09 3.45
CA GLN A 352 -20.88 -0.15 2.56
C GLN A 352 -19.46 0.17 2.99
N ASP A 353 -19.04 -0.27 4.17
CA ASP A 353 -17.67 -0.11 4.62
C ASP A 353 -16.78 -1.20 3.99
N HIS A 354 -15.85 -0.79 3.12
CA HIS A 354 -14.84 -1.67 2.54
C HIS A 354 -13.49 -1.52 3.22
N PHE A 355 -13.12 -0.29 3.57
CA PHE A 355 -11.78 0.10 3.99
C PHE A 355 -11.64 0.19 5.52
N ALA A 356 -12.57 -0.35 6.31
CA ALA A 356 -12.53 -0.29 7.78
C ALA A 356 -12.34 1.16 8.24
N ASN A 357 -13.37 1.99 8.04
CA ASN A 357 -13.25 3.45 8.18
C ASN A 357 -12.89 3.92 9.59
N GLU A 358 -13.18 3.09 10.60
CA GLU A 358 -12.90 3.41 12.00
C GLU A 358 -11.64 2.74 12.57
N ALA A 359 -10.76 2.23 11.70
CA ALA A 359 -9.42 1.78 12.09
C ALA A 359 -8.46 2.98 12.21
N ASP A 360 -7.25 2.74 12.73
CA ASP A 360 -6.14 3.69 12.68
C ASP A 360 -5.36 3.54 11.35
N ILE A 361 -5.15 2.29 10.92
CA ILE A 361 -4.59 1.94 9.61
C ILE A 361 -5.40 0.79 9.02
N SER A 362 -5.78 0.89 7.76
CA SER A 362 -6.52 -0.15 7.04
C SER A 362 -5.69 -0.78 5.93
N PHE A 363 -5.75 -2.09 5.75
CA PHE A 363 -4.87 -2.84 4.82
C PHE A 363 -5.64 -3.76 3.87
N GLY A 364 -5.14 -3.95 2.66
CA GLY A 364 -5.61 -5.02 1.80
C GLY A 364 -4.80 -5.24 0.53
N ASP A 365 -5.22 -6.24 -0.26
CA ASP A 365 -4.61 -6.56 -1.56
C ASP A 365 -4.73 -5.39 -2.55
N ILE A 366 -3.76 -5.24 -3.47
CA ILE A 366 -3.83 -4.25 -4.56
C ILE A 366 -4.14 -4.96 -5.89
N TRP A 367 -5.40 -4.96 -6.33
CA TRP A 367 -5.81 -5.64 -7.57
C TRP A 367 -5.64 -4.80 -8.86
N LEU A 368 -4.56 -4.04 -8.96
CA LEU A 368 -4.21 -3.32 -10.20
C LEU A 368 -3.50 -4.25 -11.18
N LYS A 369 -3.75 -4.10 -12.49
CA LYS A 369 -3.11 -4.93 -13.53
C LYS A 369 -1.58 -4.85 -13.46
N SER A 370 -1.04 -3.66 -13.20
CA SER A 370 0.40 -3.40 -13.02
C SER A 370 1.03 -4.21 -11.89
N MET A 371 0.26 -4.58 -10.87
CA MET A 371 0.75 -5.36 -9.73
C MET A 371 0.84 -6.85 -10.02
N LYS A 372 0.22 -7.34 -11.09
CA LYS A 372 0.20 -8.77 -11.43
C LYS A 372 1.58 -9.27 -11.89
N SER A 373 2.39 -8.41 -12.51
CA SER A 373 3.73 -8.74 -12.99
C SER A 373 4.84 -8.39 -12.01
N ASN A 374 4.52 -7.76 -10.87
CA ASN A 374 5.52 -7.40 -9.87
C ASN A 374 5.98 -8.69 -9.15
N PRO A 375 7.29 -9.00 -9.02
CA PRO A 375 7.76 -10.22 -8.37
C PRO A 375 7.32 -10.33 -6.90
N ILE A 376 7.22 -9.19 -6.21
CA ILE A 376 6.81 -9.14 -4.81
C ILE A 376 5.39 -8.58 -4.72
N LYS A 377 4.54 -9.31 -4.02
CA LYS A 377 3.18 -8.88 -3.77
C LYS A 377 3.16 -7.75 -2.72
N HIS A 378 2.50 -6.65 -3.05
CA HIS A 378 2.33 -5.54 -2.11
C HIS A 378 0.95 -5.58 -1.44
N THR A 379 0.90 -5.09 -0.22
CA THR A 379 -0.30 -4.68 0.49
C THR A 379 -0.45 -3.17 0.36
N GLY A 380 -1.65 -2.69 0.10
CA GLY A 380 -1.98 -1.26 0.18
C GLY A 380 -2.50 -0.94 1.56
N CYS A 381 -2.24 0.27 2.05
CA CYS A 381 -2.79 0.75 3.31
C CYS A 381 -3.29 2.20 3.26
N VAL A 382 -4.31 2.47 4.07
CA VAL A 382 -4.91 3.79 4.31
C VAL A 382 -4.65 4.14 5.76
N ILE A 383 -3.89 5.21 6.00
CA ILE A 383 -3.51 5.69 7.33
C ILE A 383 -4.41 6.87 7.68
N ARG A 384 -5.02 6.86 8.87
CA ARG A 384 -6.17 7.72 9.19
C ARG A 384 -5.90 8.81 10.22
N ASN A 385 -4.80 8.72 10.96
CA ASN A 385 -4.38 9.77 11.90
C ASN A 385 -2.86 9.85 11.99
N GLU A 386 -2.38 10.98 12.53
CA GLU A 386 -0.94 11.29 12.64
C GLU A 386 -0.18 10.34 13.56
N ASN A 387 -0.81 9.86 14.65
CA ASN A 387 -0.17 8.88 15.53
C ASN A 387 0.10 7.55 14.80
N ALA A 388 -0.89 7.08 14.04
CA ALA A 388 -0.77 5.89 13.21
C ALA A 388 0.27 6.08 12.08
N LEU A 389 0.34 7.29 11.51
CA LEU A 389 1.37 7.64 10.52
C LEU A 389 2.77 7.57 11.13
N ALA A 390 2.97 8.17 12.30
CA ALA A 390 4.25 8.15 13.01
C ALA A 390 4.67 6.72 13.38
N MET A 391 3.73 5.88 13.86
CA MET A 391 4.02 4.46 14.16
C MET A 391 4.39 3.67 12.89
N TYR A 392 3.74 3.95 11.76
CA TYR A 392 4.04 3.34 10.47
C TYR A 392 5.40 3.78 9.92
N GLU A 393 5.68 5.08 9.91
CA GLU A 393 6.92 5.65 9.39
C GLU A 393 8.14 5.25 10.25
N ALA A 394 7.95 5.06 11.56
CA ALA A 394 8.97 4.45 12.42
C ALA A 394 9.31 3.02 11.98
N ALA A 395 8.31 2.16 11.74
CA ALA A 395 8.55 0.79 11.29
C ALA A 395 9.20 0.72 9.88
N VAL A 396 8.89 1.69 9.00
CA VAL A 396 9.60 1.85 7.72
C VAL A 396 11.07 2.22 7.95
N LYS A 397 11.33 3.18 8.84
CA LYS A 397 12.70 3.63 9.19
C LYS A 397 13.52 2.52 9.83
N ASP A 398 12.90 1.66 10.63
CA ASP A 398 13.52 0.47 11.23
C ASP A 398 13.79 -0.64 10.20
N GLY A 399 13.35 -0.48 8.96
CA GLY A 399 13.55 -1.44 7.88
C GLY A 399 12.57 -2.61 7.90
N ALA A 400 11.51 -2.59 8.73
CA ALA A 400 10.53 -3.67 8.79
C ALA A 400 9.63 -3.73 7.54
N ILE A 401 9.43 -2.58 6.87
CA ILE A 401 8.55 -2.43 5.71
C ILE A 401 9.32 -1.76 4.57
N VAL A 402 9.29 -2.38 3.38
CA VAL A 402 9.68 -1.72 2.13
C VAL A 402 8.44 -1.02 1.57
N GLU A 403 8.41 0.32 1.66
CA GLU A 403 7.27 1.12 1.22
C GLU A 403 7.43 1.76 -0.17
N ARG A 404 6.29 2.13 -0.75
CA ARG A 404 6.15 2.93 -1.96
C ARG A 404 4.90 3.79 -1.86
N HIS A 405 4.94 4.97 -2.49
CA HIS A 405 3.77 5.82 -2.64
C HIS A 405 2.62 5.10 -3.35
N MET A 406 1.39 5.31 -2.85
CA MET A 406 0.14 4.88 -3.45
C MET A 406 -0.86 6.04 -3.42
N SER A 407 -1.44 6.38 -4.56
CA SER A 407 -2.50 7.40 -4.62
C SER A 407 -3.85 6.85 -4.14
N SER A 408 -4.75 7.73 -3.67
CA SER A 408 -6.13 7.36 -3.34
C SER A 408 -6.90 6.84 -4.57
N THR A 409 -6.59 7.36 -5.75
CA THR A 409 -7.12 6.86 -7.02
C THR A 409 -6.71 5.41 -7.27
N GLU A 410 -5.46 5.04 -7.02
CA GLU A 410 -4.99 3.65 -7.10
C GLU A 410 -5.69 2.77 -6.08
N ALA A 411 -5.87 3.25 -4.84
CA ALA A 411 -6.61 2.53 -3.79
C ALA A 411 -8.02 2.15 -4.25
N ILE A 412 -8.79 3.12 -4.73
CA ILE A 412 -10.16 2.91 -5.21
C ILE A 412 -10.19 1.99 -6.43
N LYS A 413 -9.33 2.24 -7.43
CA LYS A 413 -9.28 1.43 -8.65
C LYS A 413 -8.89 -0.02 -8.35
N SER A 414 -7.99 -0.24 -7.38
CA SER A 414 -7.61 -1.58 -6.94
C SER A 414 -8.79 -2.36 -6.34
N GLN A 415 -9.77 -1.68 -5.76
CA GLN A 415 -10.95 -2.30 -5.13
C GLN A 415 -12.24 -2.16 -5.94
N LYS A 416 -12.12 -1.84 -7.24
CA LYS A 416 -13.25 -1.46 -8.11
C LYS A 416 -14.52 -2.31 -7.92
N ARG A 417 -14.42 -3.65 -8.04
CA ARG A 417 -15.60 -4.53 -7.99
C ARG A 417 -16.29 -4.54 -6.63
N ALA A 418 -15.52 -4.53 -5.55
CA ALA A 418 -16.08 -4.49 -4.20
C ALA A 418 -16.83 -3.17 -3.96
N LEU A 419 -16.24 -2.05 -4.39
CA LEU A 419 -16.87 -0.74 -4.27
C LEU A 419 -18.12 -0.59 -5.14
N VAL A 420 -18.12 -1.15 -6.36
CA VAL A 420 -19.31 -1.17 -7.22
C VAL A 420 -20.44 -1.95 -6.57
N PHE A 421 -20.16 -3.13 -5.99
CA PHE A 421 -21.16 -3.91 -5.27
C PHE A 421 -21.67 -3.21 -4.00
N LYS A 422 -20.79 -2.49 -3.29
CA LYS A 422 -21.15 -1.78 -2.05
C LYS A 422 -21.96 -0.51 -2.32
N PHE A 423 -21.52 0.32 -3.26
CA PHE A 423 -22.07 1.66 -3.50
C PHE A 423 -22.97 1.72 -4.73
N ASN A 424 -22.51 1.29 -5.91
CA ASN A 424 -23.31 1.42 -7.12
C ASN A 424 -24.51 0.46 -7.17
N ALA A 425 -24.45 -0.67 -6.47
CA ALA A 425 -25.60 -1.57 -6.33
C ALA A 425 -26.54 -1.16 -5.18
N ALA A 426 -26.24 -0.13 -4.38
CA ALA A 426 -26.99 0.26 -3.18
C ALA A 426 -28.50 0.42 -3.41
N LYS A 427 -28.92 1.11 -4.49
CA LYS A 427 -30.34 1.25 -4.83
C LYS A 427 -31.06 -0.09 -5.07
N ALA A 428 -30.34 -1.11 -5.57
CA ALA A 428 -30.90 -2.44 -5.77
C ALA A 428 -31.14 -3.19 -4.46
N LYS A 429 -30.43 -2.80 -3.38
CA LYS A 429 -30.49 -3.42 -2.06
C LYS A 429 -31.72 -2.98 -1.27
N LEU A 430 -32.20 -1.76 -1.47
CA LEU A 430 -33.31 -1.16 -0.71
C LEU A 430 -34.54 -2.06 -0.60
N LYS A 431 -34.91 -2.74 -1.69
CA LYS A 431 -36.08 -3.65 -1.71
C LYS A 431 -35.94 -4.91 -0.84
N TYR A 432 -34.75 -5.19 -0.34
CA TYR A 432 -34.45 -6.35 0.53
C TYR A 432 -34.19 -5.94 1.98
N ILE A 433 -34.13 -4.64 2.28
CA ILE A 433 -33.97 -4.13 3.64
C ILE A 433 -35.36 -3.92 4.24
N LYS A 434 -35.63 -4.54 5.39
CA LYS A 434 -36.92 -4.41 6.10
C LYS A 434 -36.98 -3.15 6.97
N SER A 435 -35.91 -2.86 7.70
CA SER A 435 -35.84 -1.70 8.60
C SER A 435 -35.70 -0.39 7.82
N GLU A 436 -36.56 0.59 8.13
CA GLU A 436 -36.50 1.92 7.51
C GLU A 436 -35.24 2.68 7.92
N GLU A 437 -34.82 2.55 9.18
CA GLU A 437 -33.54 3.08 9.66
C GLU A 437 -32.36 2.56 8.85
N ALA A 438 -32.32 1.25 8.58
CA ALA A 438 -31.28 0.64 7.77
C ALA A 438 -31.32 1.05 6.30
N LYS A 439 -32.51 1.40 5.76
CA LYS A 439 -32.61 1.99 4.40
C LYS A 439 -32.03 3.39 4.37
N ASN A 440 -32.37 4.21 5.37
CA ASN A 440 -31.89 5.59 5.47
C ASN A 440 -30.38 5.67 5.72
N ALA A 441 -29.80 4.69 6.41
CA ALA A 441 -28.36 4.58 6.64
C ALA A 441 -27.55 4.20 5.37
N LEU A 442 -28.20 3.73 4.30
CA LEU A 442 -27.51 3.30 3.08
C LEU A 442 -27.28 4.49 2.12
N ASP A 443 -26.02 4.81 1.81
CA ASP A 443 -25.68 5.78 0.77
C ASP A 443 -26.08 5.24 -0.61
N THR A 444 -27.09 5.87 -1.20
CA THR A 444 -27.61 5.55 -2.53
C THR A 444 -27.30 6.61 -3.59
N THR A 445 -26.41 7.56 -3.30
CA THR A 445 -26.03 8.64 -4.23
C THR A 445 -25.34 8.12 -5.50
N SER A 446 -24.70 6.95 -5.42
CA SER A 446 -24.01 6.32 -6.55
C SER A 446 -24.99 5.83 -7.63
N ARG A 447 -24.63 6.01 -8.90
CA ARG A 447 -25.48 5.59 -10.02
C ARG A 447 -25.61 4.05 -10.07
N CYS A 448 -26.84 3.57 -9.94
CA CYS A 448 -27.20 2.17 -10.12
C CYS A 448 -27.71 1.92 -11.55
N LYS A 449 -27.00 1.10 -12.33
CA LYS A 449 -27.38 0.67 -13.69
C LYS A 449 -28.17 -0.65 -13.66
N TRP A 450 -28.63 -1.13 -14.81
CA TRP A 450 -29.36 -2.40 -14.91
C TRP A 450 -28.46 -3.59 -14.52
N ASN A 451 -27.19 -3.59 -14.93
CA ASN A 451 -26.23 -4.64 -14.64
C ASN A 451 -25.88 -4.71 -13.14
N HIS A 452 -25.88 -3.58 -12.42
CA HIS A 452 -25.72 -3.56 -10.97
C HIS A 452 -26.92 -4.20 -10.26
N ARG A 453 -28.15 -3.92 -10.74
CA ARG A 453 -29.37 -4.55 -10.21
C ARG A 453 -29.37 -6.05 -10.45
N LEU A 454 -28.99 -6.48 -11.64
CA LEU A 454 -28.86 -7.90 -11.99
C LEU A 454 -27.78 -8.58 -11.13
N ALA A 455 -26.61 -7.97 -11.00
CA ALA A 455 -25.52 -8.51 -10.17
C ALA A 455 -25.95 -8.71 -8.72
N PHE A 456 -26.62 -7.71 -8.13
CA PHE A 456 -27.12 -7.84 -6.76
C PHE A 456 -28.24 -8.88 -6.62
N TRP A 457 -29.17 -8.92 -7.58
CA TRP A 457 -30.22 -9.95 -7.59
C TRP A 457 -29.65 -11.36 -7.66
N LEU A 458 -28.67 -11.61 -8.55
CA LEU A 458 -27.96 -12.89 -8.63
C LEU A 458 -27.24 -13.21 -7.33
N ALA A 459 -26.53 -12.24 -6.76
CA ALA A 459 -25.81 -12.41 -5.49
C ALA A 459 -26.75 -12.82 -4.35
N GLU A 460 -27.91 -12.16 -4.21
CA GLU A 460 -28.90 -12.51 -3.19
C GLU A 460 -29.55 -13.87 -3.44
N LYS A 461 -29.82 -14.21 -4.70
CA LYS A 461 -30.31 -15.55 -5.07
C LYS A 461 -29.29 -16.62 -4.77
N ASN A 462 -28.01 -16.39 -5.04
CA ASN A 462 -26.93 -17.32 -4.75
C ASN A 462 -26.79 -17.55 -3.25
N ARG A 463 -26.78 -16.47 -2.47
CA ARG A 463 -26.73 -16.52 -1.01
C ARG A 463 -27.87 -17.38 -0.46
N ALA A 464 -29.12 -17.07 -0.85
CA ALA A 464 -30.29 -17.83 -0.41
C ALA A 464 -30.23 -19.30 -0.86
N TYR A 465 -29.86 -19.55 -2.12
CA TYR A 465 -29.75 -20.89 -2.68
C TYR A 465 -28.70 -21.75 -1.96
N SER A 466 -27.53 -21.20 -1.66
CA SER A 466 -26.47 -21.92 -0.95
C SER A 466 -26.86 -22.32 0.47
N GLU A 467 -27.74 -21.55 1.11
CA GLU A 467 -28.22 -21.88 2.46
C GLU A 467 -29.35 -22.91 2.42
N GLN A 468 -30.28 -22.78 1.48
CA GLN A 468 -31.44 -23.67 1.35
C GLN A 468 -31.12 -25.02 0.70
N HIS A 469 -30.13 -25.04 -0.21
CA HIS A 469 -29.81 -26.21 -1.03
C HIS A 469 -28.31 -26.50 -1.11
N PRO A 470 -27.60 -26.61 0.03
CA PRO A 470 -26.16 -26.85 0.06
C PRO A 470 -25.76 -28.12 -0.71
N ASP A 471 -26.51 -29.22 -0.58
CA ASP A 471 -26.17 -30.49 -1.25
C ASP A 471 -26.30 -30.41 -2.77
N LYS A 472 -27.30 -29.66 -3.27
CA LYS A 472 -27.46 -29.45 -4.72
C LYS A 472 -26.33 -28.60 -5.27
N LEU A 473 -25.88 -27.58 -4.52
CA LEU A 473 -24.73 -26.76 -4.87
C LEU A 473 -23.41 -27.56 -4.83
N MET A 474 -23.28 -28.47 -3.87
CA MET A 474 -22.11 -29.36 -3.78
C MET A 474 -21.97 -30.24 -5.02
N LYS A 475 -23.08 -30.71 -5.60
CA LYS A 475 -23.06 -31.53 -6.84
C LYS A 475 -22.67 -30.75 -8.11
N LYS A 476 -22.69 -29.40 -8.09
CA LYS A 476 -22.34 -28.60 -9.28
C LYS A 476 -20.83 -28.63 -9.55
N PRO A 477 -20.36 -28.83 -10.79
CA PRO A 477 -18.94 -28.89 -11.07
C PRO A 477 -18.28 -27.51 -10.89
N MET A 478 -17.01 -27.47 -10.44
CA MET A 478 -16.31 -26.21 -10.13
C MET A 478 -16.10 -25.30 -11.33
N TRP A 479 -15.91 -25.85 -12.53
CA TRP A 479 -15.77 -25.03 -13.74
C TRP A 479 -17.03 -24.18 -13.98
N LEU A 480 -18.22 -24.72 -13.73
CA LEU A 480 -19.49 -24.01 -13.86
C LEU A 480 -19.58 -22.85 -12.87
N ILE A 481 -19.25 -23.11 -11.59
CA ILE A 481 -19.22 -22.07 -10.54
C ILE A 481 -18.21 -20.97 -10.88
N TYR A 482 -17.05 -21.35 -11.42
CA TYR A 482 -16.01 -20.41 -11.83
C TYR A 482 -16.47 -19.49 -12.97
N TYR A 483 -17.03 -20.03 -14.06
CA TYR A 483 -17.51 -19.17 -15.15
C TYR A 483 -18.72 -18.32 -14.74
N TYR A 484 -19.61 -18.86 -13.90
CA TYR A 484 -20.71 -18.10 -13.34
C TYR A 484 -20.24 -16.93 -12.45
N MET A 485 -19.21 -17.14 -11.63
CA MET A 485 -18.54 -16.08 -10.88
C MET A 485 -17.90 -15.03 -11.80
N CYS A 486 -17.25 -15.44 -12.90
CA CYS A 486 -16.71 -14.52 -13.89
C CYS A 486 -17.80 -13.64 -14.51
N PHE A 487 -18.97 -14.20 -14.83
CA PHE A 487 -20.12 -13.45 -15.32
C PHE A 487 -20.57 -12.36 -14.33
N ILE A 488 -20.71 -12.69 -13.04
CA ILE A 488 -21.05 -11.69 -12.01
C ILE A 488 -19.97 -10.60 -11.91
N ARG A 489 -18.69 -10.96 -12.02
CA ARG A 489 -17.60 -9.97 -12.03
C ARG A 489 -17.63 -9.04 -13.23
N VAL A 490 -18.04 -9.54 -14.40
CA VAL A 490 -18.27 -8.73 -15.61
C VAL A 490 -19.38 -7.71 -15.34
N LEU A 491 -20.50 -8.14 -14.76
CA LEU A 491 -21.60 -7.21 -14.40
C LEU A 491 -21.15 -6.10 -13.45
N LEU A 492 -20.21 -6.35 -12.54
CA LEU A 492 -19.65 -5.36 -11.61
C LEU A 492 -18.49 -4.54 -12.19
N SER A 493 -18.14 -4.72 -13.46
CA SER A 493 -17.02 -4.04 -14.10
C SER A 493 -17.43 -2.86 -15.00
N PHE A 494 -18.73 -2.66 -15.28
CA PHE A 494 -19.24 -1.68 -16.25
C PHE A 494 -20.24 -0.67 -15.69
#